data_AF-H1Q277-F1
#
_entry.id   AF-H1Q277-F1
#
_cell.length_a   1.000
_cell.length_b   1.000
_cell.length_c   1.000
_cell.angle_alpha   90.00
_cell.angle_beta   90.00
_cell.angle_gamma   90.00
#
_symmetry.space_group_name_H-M   'P 1'
#
loop_
_entity.id
_entity.type
_entity.pdbx_description
1 polymer ?
#
loop_
_entity_poly.entity_id
_entity_poly.type
_entity_poly.pdbx_seq_one_letter_code
_entity_poly.pdbx_strand_id
1 'polypeptide(L)'
;MKNKLGTIACLLAVVQVMLILVSWVIAAAFPELNTHSLLSSEGIRWFFGRFVDNMQTRFLVWIILVTIALGAFNTSGLTSAISPRTSAPLHYRQRMALRVVGIELIVLLAAIVLLTAIPHAVLLSVTGSLWPSSFSVSIIPIVTFIVSICSITYGLISGKLKTNADVYHALTIGPAQCAFILPLYILIVQLVQSALFVFNQI
;
A
#
# COMPACT_ATOMS: atom_id res chain seq x y z
N MET A 1 -11.61 4.61 19.51
CA MET A 1 -11.31 4.79 18.06
C MET A 1 -12.09 3.83 17.17
N LYS A 2 -12.27 2.54 17.54
CA LYS A 2 -13.02 1.55 16.74
C LYS A 2 -14.44 2.00 16.36
N ASN A 3 -15.18 2.62 17.29
CA ASN A 3 -16.52 3.14 17.00
C ASN A 3 -16.52 4.23 15.92
N LYS A 4 -15.48 5.08 15.86
CA LYS A 4 -15.38 6.14 14.83
C LYS A 4 -15.17 5.56 13.43
N LEU A 5 -14.31 4.55 13.29
CA LEU A 5 -14.07 3.87 12.01
C LEU A 5 -15.33 3.16 11.51
N GLY A 6 -16.06 2.49 12.43
CA GLY A 6 -17.35 1.88 12.12
C GLY A 6 -18.38 2.91 11.64
N THR A 7 -18.50 4.05 12.33
CA THR A 7 -19.41 5.14 11.91
C THR A 7 -19.03 5.69 10.54
N ILE A 8 -17.74 5.87 10.24
CA ILE A 8 -17.28 6.31 8.92
C ILE A 8 -17.64 5.28 7.84
N ALA A 9 -17.42 4.00 8.10
CA ALA A 9 -17.77 2.93 7.15
C ALA A 9 -19.29 2.91 6.87
N CYS A 10 -20.12 3.02 7.92
CA CYS A 10 -21.57 3.12 7.76
C CYS A 10 -21.96 4.36 6.97
N LEU A 11 -21.36 5.52 7.25
CA LEU A 11 -21.62 6.76 6.52
C LEU A 11 -21.28 6.60 5.03
N LEU A 12 -20.11 6.05 4.71
CA LEU A 12 -19.71 5.79 3.32
C LEU A 12 -20.69 4.85 2.60
N ALA A 13 -21.17 3.80 3.28
CA ALA A 13 -22.17 2.90 2.73
C ALA A 13 -23.51 3.62 2.49
N VAL A 14 -23.96 4.47 3.41
CA VAL A 14 -25.17 5.30 3.21
C VAL A 14 -24.99 6.25 2.04
N VAL A 15 -23.84 6.92 1.93
CA VAL A 15 -23.53 7.82 0.82
C VAL A 15 -23.51 7.07 -0.51
N GLN A 16 -22.98 5.84 -0.54
CA GLN A 16 -23.01 4.99 -1.73
C GLN A 16 -24.45 4.68 -2.18
N VAL A 17 -25.32 4.29 -1.24
CA VAL A 17 -26.74 4.01 -1.53
C VAL A 17 -27.44 5.28 -2.02
N MET A 18 -27.20 6.42 -1.36
CA MET A 18 -27.75 7.70 -1.78
C MET A 18 -27.28 8.09 -3.18
N LEU A 19 -26.01 7.89 -3.50
CA LEU A 19 -25.46 8.18 -4.83
C LEU A 19 -26.10 7.30 -5.91
N ILE A 20 -26.33 6.02 -5.62
CA ILE A 20 -27.06 5.11 -6.52
C ILE A 20 -28.48 5.65 -6.79
N LEU A 21 -29.23 5.97 -5.75
CA LEU A 21 -30.61 6.47 -5.88
C LEU A 21 -30.68 7.83 -6.59
N VAL A 22 -29.82 8.76 -6.19
CA VAL A 22 -29.76 10.12 -6.77
C VAL A 22 -29.33 10.06 -8.24
N SER A 23 -28.38 9.19 -8.61
CA SER A 23 -27.97 9.03 -10.01
C SER A 23 -29.14 8.63 -10.92
N TRP A 24 -30.05 7.79 -10.41
CA TRP A 24 -31.26 7.43 -11.14
C TRP A 24 -32.26 8.58 -11.24
N VAL A 25 -32.49 9.31 -10.16
CA VAL A 25 -33.40 10.48 -10.15
C VAL A 25 -32.91 11.56 -11.11
N ILE A 26 -31.62 11.90 -11.08
CA ILE A 26 -31.04 12.92 -11.95
C ILE A 26 -31.13 12.50 -13.41
N ALA A 27 -30.75 11.26 -13.73
CA ALA A 27 -30.85 10.76 -15.10
C ALA A 27 -32.29 10.74 -15.63
N ALA A 28 -33.28 10.52 -14.77
CA ALA A 28 -34.70 10.56 -15.13
C ALA A 28 -35.28 11.98 -15.22
N ALA A 29 -34.86 12.90 -14.33
CA ALA A 29 -35.42 14.25 -14.24
C ALA A 29 -34.74 15.25 -15.20
N PHE A 30 -33.45 15.08 -15.49
CA PHE A 30 -32.66 15.99 -16.32
C PHE A 30 -31.86 15.22 -17.38
N PRO A 31 -32.49 14.77 -18.47
CA PRO A 31 -31.83 14.03 -19.55
C PRO A 31 -30.72 14.82 -20.24
N GLU A 32 -30.78 16.15 -20.17
CA GLU A 32 -29.81 17.07 -20.81
C GLU A 32 -28.43 17.05 -20.15
N LEU A 33 -28.31 16.57 -18.90
CA LEU A 33 -27.06 16.60 -18.14
C LEU A 33 -26.08 15.47 -18.49
N ASN A 34 -26.39 14.61 -19.48
CA ASN A 34 -25.55 13.49 -19.93
C ASN A 34 -24.95 12.65 -18.77
N THR A 35 -25.75 12.45 -17.72
CA THR A 35 -25.36 11.67 -16.53
C THR A 35 -25.82 10.22 -16.67
N HIS A 36 -25.00 9.28 -16.23
CA HIS A 36 -25.34 7.86 -16.27
C HIS A 36 -25.99 7.41 -14.95
N SER A 37 -27.11 6.72 -15.05
CA SER A 37 -27.74 6.09 -13.89
C SER A 37 -27.06 4.76 -13.55
N LEU A 38 -26.69 4.57 -12.29
CA LEU A 38 -26.14 3.29 -11.80
C LEU A 38 -27.17 2.16 -11.75
N LEU A 39 -28.47 2.49 -11.71
CA LEU A 39 -29.56 1.51 -11.76
C LEU A 39 -29.95 1.10 -13.19
N SER A 40 -29.34 1.70 -14.22
CA SER A 40 -29.52 1.27 -15.59
C SER A 40 -28.91 -0.11 -15.84
N SER A 41 -29.29 -0.80 -16.91
CA SER A 41 -28.69 -2.08 -17.30
C SER A 41 -27.17 -1.96 -17.51
N GLU A 42 -26.72 -0.83 -18.08
CA GLU A 42 -25.30 -0.50 -18.21
C GLU A 42 -24.63 -0.27 -16.86
N GLY A 43 -25.25 0.54 -15.99
CA GLY A 43 -24.75 0.86 -14.66
C GLY A 43 -24.60 -0.36 -13.76
N ILE A 44 -25.59 -1.26 -13.75
CA ILE A 44 -25.53 -2.51 -12.99
C ILE A 44 -24.43 -3.42 -13.52
N ARG A 45 -24.33 -3.59 -14.84
CA ARG A 45 -23.27 -4.39 -15.48
C ARG A 45 -21.89 -3.83 -15.16
N TRP A 46 -21.73 -2.52 -15.21
CA TRP A 46 -20.48 -1.85 -14.85
C TRP A 46 -20.17 -2.03 -13.36
N PHE A 47 -21.12 -1.75 -12.47
CA PHE A 47 -20.92 -1.76 -11.01
C PHE A 47 -20.45 -3.13 -10.50
N PHE A 48 -21.09 -4.22 -10.97
CA PHE A 48 -20.71 -5.58 -10.57
C PHE A 48 -19.58 -6.16 -11.45
N GLY A 49 -19.60 -5.90 -12.75
CA GLY A 49 -18.65 -6.49 -13.70
C GLY A 49 -17.24 -5.89 -13.60
N ARG A 50 -17.12 -4.59 -13.29
CA ARG A 50 -15.83 -3.89 -13.11
C ARG A 50 -15.39 -3.79 -11.66
N PHE A 51 -16.12 -4.39 -10.71
CA PHE A 51 -15.84 -4.23 -9.28
C PHE A 51 -14.38 -4.56 -8.93
N VAL A 52 -13.88 -5.71 -9.40
CA VAL A 52 -12.49 -6.13 -9.13
C VAL A 52 -11.49 -5.17 -9.77
N ASP A 53 -11.69 -4.78 -11.02
CA ASP A 53 -10.81 -3.84 -11.74
C ASP A 53 -10.75 -2.48 -11.03
N ASN A 54 -11.90 -2.00 -10.56
CA ASN A 54 -12.03 -0.77 -9.79
C ASN A 54 -11.24 -0.84 -8.47
N MET A 55 -11.22 -2.02 -7.81
CA MET A 55 -10.47 -2.24 -6.58
C MET A 55 -8.97 -2.37 -6.81
N GLN A 56 -8.52 -2.84 -7.98
CA GLN A 56 -7.12 -3.09 -8.34
C GLN A 56 -6.34 -1.80 -8.64
N THR A 57 -6.34 -0.86 -7.68
CA THR A 57 -5.51 0.35 -7.80
C THR A 57 -4.10 0.11 -7.25
N ARG A 58 -3.15 0.93 -7.72
CA ARG A 58 -1.75 0.92 -7.23
C ARG A 58 -1.68 1.16 -5.72
N PHE A 59 -2.64 1.92 -5.17
CA PHE A 59 -2.71 2.22 -3.74
C PHE A 59 -2.97 0.99 -2.89
N LEU A 60 -3.78 0.03 -3.35
CA LEU A 60 -4.01 -1.23 -2.63
C LEU A 60 -2.69 -1.97 -2.42
N VAL A 61 -1.89 -2.08 -3.48
CA VAL A 61 -0.59 -2.73 -3.45
C VAL A 61 0.35 -2.00 -2.49
N TRP A 62 0.37 -0.66 -2.52
CA TRP A 62 1.20 0.15 -1.62
C TRP A 62 0.82 -0.06 -0.15
N ILE A 63 -0.47 -0.08 0.18
CA ILE A 63 -0.95 -0.34 1.55
C ILE A 63 -0.47 -1.72 2.03
N ILE A 64 -0.59 -2.75 1.20
CA ILE A 64 -0.16 -4.11 1.54
C ILE A 64 1.35 -4.14 1.79
N LEU A 65 2.15 -3.62 0.86
CA LEU A 65 3.62 -3.66 0.98
C LEU A 65 4.14 -2.83 2.15
N VAL A 66 3.57 -1.64 2.38
CA VAL A 66 3.94 -0.78 3.52
C VAL A 66 3.59 -1.45 4.84
N THR A 67 2.42 -2.06 4.97
CA THR A 67 2.03 -2.72 6.22
C THR A 67 2.92 -3.94 6.53
N ILE A 68 3.31 -4.72 5.51
CA ILE A 68 4.29 -5.80 5.67
C ILE A 68 5.64 -5.26 6.16
N ALA A 69 6.17 -4.23 5.50
CA ALA A 69 7.45 -3.64 5.86
C ALA A 69 7.45 -3.04 7.28
N LEU A 70 6.36 -2.36 7.67
CA LEU A 70 6.19 -1.83 9.02
C LEU A 70 6.09 -2.94 10.07
N GLY A 71 5.42 -4.05 9.75
CA GLY A 71 5.37 -5.24 10.59
C GLY A 71 6.78 -5.76 10.88
N ALA A 72 7.54 -6.04 9.81
CA ALA A 72 8.90 -6.55 9.91
C ALA A 72 9.82 -5.60 10.67
N PHE A 73 9.73 -4.30 10.39
CA PHE A 73 10.53 -3.25 11.03
C PHE A 73 10.26 -3.16 12.53
N ASN A 74 9.01 -3.25 12.97
CA ASN A 74 8.65 -3.20 14.38
C ASN A 74 9.05 -4.46 15.14
N THR A 75 8.86 -5.65 14.57
CA THR A 75 9.17 -6.92 15.25
C THR A 75 10.65 -7.28 15.27
N SER A 76 11.42 -6.81 14.28
CA SER A 76 12.86 -7.06 14.23
C SER A 76 13.62 -6.42 15.40
N GLY A 77 13.04 -5.41 16.06
CA GLY A 77 13.68 -4.63 17.11
C GLY A 77 14.56 -3.50 16.56
N LEU A 78 14.58 -3.29 15.23
CA LEU A 78 15.36 -2.21 14.61
C LEU A 78 14.88 -0.82 15.07
N THR A 79 13.59 -0.67 15.35
CA THR A 79 13.00 0.52 16.00
C THR A 79 13.68 0.87 17.32
N SER A 80 13.90 -0.12 18.18
CA SER A 80 14.52 0.08 19.50
C SER A 80 16.01 0.41 19.41
N ALA A 81 16.68 -0.05 18.34
CA ALA A 81 18.10 0.19 18.09
C ALA A 81 18.38 1.57 17.48
N ILE A 82 17.44 2.11 16.70
CA ILE A 82 17.54 3.43 16.07
C ILE A 82 16.97 4.53 16.98
N SER A 83 16.00 4.20 17.84
CA SER A 83 15.35 5.21 18.70
C SER A 83 16.31 5.75 19.77
N PRO A 84 16.56 7.08 19.81
CA PRO A 84 17.43 7.69 20.81
C PRO A 84 16.89 7.62 22.24
N ARG A 85 15.61 7.25 22.42
CA ARG A 85 14.96 7.11 23.73
C ARG A 85 15.35 5.84 24.49
N THR A 86 15.84 4.82 23.79
CA THR A 86 16.31 3.58 24.41
C THR A 86 17.83 3.63 24.55
N SER A 87 18.33 4.48 25.44
CA SER A 87 19.76 4.62 25.77
C SER A 87 20.31 3.42 26.57
N ALA A 88 19.78 2.21 26.36
CA ALA A 88 20.37 1.00 26.90
C ALA A 88 21.65 0.69 26.09
N PRO A 89 22.75 0.25 26.74
CA PRO A 89 23.95 -0.12 26.02
C PRO A 89 23.62 -1.24 25.02
N LEU A 90 23.78 -0.95 23.74
CA LEU A 90 23.60 -1.92 22.67
C LEU A 90 24.54 -3.10 22.91
N HIS A 91 23.96 -4.29 23.04
CA HIS A 91 24.76 -5.51 23.17
C HIS A 91 25.64 -5.70 21.93
N TYR A 92 26.78 -6.36 22.09
CA TYR A 92 27.73 -6.63 20.99
C TYR A 92 27.04 -7.18 19.73
N ARG A 93 26.07 -8.10 19.91
CA ARG A 93 25.25 -8.68 18.82
C ARG A 93 24.43 -7.63 18.05
N GLN A 94 23.82 -6.67 18.73
CA GLN A 94 23.03 -5.61 18.09
C GLN A 94 23.92 -4.65 17.31
N ARG A 95 25.11 -4.33 17.81
CA ARG A 95 26.10 -3.51 17.10
C ARG A 95 26.62 -4.21 15.84
N MET A 96 26.88 -5.51 15.92
CA MET A 96 27.26 -6.31 14.75
C MET A 96 26.11 -6.37 13.73
N ALA A 97 24.88 -6.60 14.19
CA ALA A 97 23.69 -6.60 13.33
C ALA A 97 23.51 -5.26 12.59
N LEU A 98 23.66 -4.12 13.29
CA LEU A 98 23.59 -2.79 12.65
C LEU A 98 24.66 -2.58 11.59
N ARG A 99 25.89 -3.06 11.81
CA ARG A 99 26.96 -2.98 10.80
C ARG A 99 26.62 -3.79 9.56
N VAL A 100 26.14 -5.03 9.74
CA VAL A 100 25.77 -5.90 8.62
C VAL A 100 24.61 -5.29 7.83
N VAL A 101 23.58 -4.81 8.52
CA VAL A 101 22.42 -4.13 7.88
C VAL A 101 22.85 -2.85 7.17
N GLY A 102 23.81 -2.10 7.73
CA GLY A 102 24.38 -0.92 7.06
C GLY A 102 25.10 -1.27 5.76
N ILE A 103 25.90 -2.35 5.75
CA ILE A 103 26.57 -2.84 4.54
C ILE A 103 25.54 -3.34 3.52
N GLU A 104 24.57 -4.14 3.97
CA GLU A 104 23.47 -4.66 3.14
C GLU A 104 22.69 -3.52 2.49
N LEU A 105 22.37 -2.46 3.23
CA LEU A 105 21.70 -1.29 2.69
C LEU A 105 22.52 -0.60 1.60
N ILE A 106 23.84 -0.43 1.80
CA ILE A 106 24.73 0.15 0.79
C ILE A 106 24.74 -0.72 -0.47
N VAL A 107 24.81 -2.05 -0.33
CA VAL A 107 24.77 -3.00 -1.46
C VAL A 107 23.45 -2.91 -2.21
N LEU A 108 22.31 -2.87 -1.51
CA LEU A 108 20.99 -2.75 -2.13
C LEU A 108 20.83 -1.41 -2.87
N LEU A 109 21.30 -0.31 -2.28
CA LEU A 109 21.29 1.00 -2.93
C LEU A 109 22.20 1.04 -4.14
N ALA A 110 23.41 0.45 -4.06
CA ALA A 110 24.32 0.34 -5.18
C ALA A 110 23.71 -0.49 -6.31
N ALA A 111 23.03 -1.59 -6.01
CA ALA A 111 22.31 -2.40 -7.00
C ALA A 111 21.20 -1.60 -7.70
N ILE A 112 20.43 -0.79 -6.95
CA ILE A 112 19.41 0.09 -7.53
C ILE A 112 20.06 1.13 -8.43
N VAL A 113 21.12 1.79 -7.98
CA VAL A 113 21.87 2.77 -8.79
C VAL A 113 22.38 2.13 -10.07
N LEU A 114 22.99 0.94 -9.99
CA LEU A 114 23.48 0.17 -11.13
C LEU A 114 22.36 -0.13 -12.15
N LEU A 115 21.19 -0.55 -11.65
CA LEU A 115 20.01 -0.82 -12.46
C LEU A 115 19.37 0.44 -13.07
N THR A 116 19.65 1.63 -12.53
CA THR A 116 19.14 2.92 -13.03
C THR A 116 20.14 3.75 -13.84
N ALA A 117 21.45 3.53 -13.71
CA ALA A 117 22.47 4.42 -14.26
C ALA A 117 23.26 3.85 -15.45
N ILE A 118 23.21 2.54 -15.69
CA ILE A 118 23.91 1.93 -16.85
C ILE A 118 23.09 2.20 -18.13
N PRO A 119 23.72 2.65 -19.24
CA PRO A 119 23.04 2.96 -20.51
C PRO A 119 22.46 1.73 -21.29
N HIS A 120 22.38 0.57 -20.63
CA HIS A 120 21.66 -0.64 -21.06
C HIS A 120 20.63 -1.10 -20.00
N ALA A 121 20.14 -0.16 -19.17
CA ALA A 121 19.29 -0.43 -18.01
C ALA A 121 17.88 -0.91 -18.39
N VAL A 122 17.57 -2.14 -17.99
CA VAL A 122 16.26 -2.81 -18.12
C VAL A 122 15.13 -2.08 -17.38
N LEU A 123 15.44 -1.16 -16.46
CA LEU A 123 14.46 -0.41 -15.65
C LEU A 123 14.30 1.07 -16.04
N LEU A 124 15.05 1.55 -17.03
CA LEU A 124 14.85 2.89 -17.60
C LEU A 124 13.73 2.86 -18.65
N SER A 125 12.94 3.93 -18.70
CA SER A 125 12.13 4.21 -19.89
C SER A 125 13.07 4.38 -21.08
N VAL A 126 12.65 3.89 -22.25
CA VAL A 126 13.34 4.00 -23.55
C VAL A 126 13.71 5.46 -23.91
N THR A 127 13.14 6.44 -23.20
CA THR A 127 13.32 7.88 -23.38
C THR A 127 14.33 8.54 -22.44
N GLY A 128 14.91 7.83 -21.45
CA GLY A 128 15.86 8.42 -20.49
C GLY A 128 15.25 9.40 -19.49
N SER A 129 13.92 9.56 -19.46
CA SER A 129 13.20 10.41 -18.51
C SER A 129 12.95 9.66 -17.19
N LEU A 130 13.27 10.28 -16.05
CA LEU A 130 13.01 9.72 -14.72
C LEU A 130 11.51 9.72 -14.37
N TRP A 131 10.74 10.61 -15.00
CA TRP A 131 9.29 10.74 -14.88
C TRP A 131 8.67 10.86 -16.28
N PRO A 132 7.60 10.11 -16.62
CA PRO A 132 7.09 8.87 -16.02
C PRO A 132 7.93 7.66 -16.47
N SER A 133 8.48 6.90 -15.52
CA SER A 133 9.28 5.69 -15.78
C SER A 133 8.85 4.51 -14.91
N SER A 134 9.22 3.27 -15.29
CA SER A 134 9.01 2.07 -14.47
C SER A 134 9.61 2.20 -13.06
N PHE A 135 10.71 2.96 -12.94
CA PHE A 135 11.31 3.31 -11.66
C PHE A 135 10.34 4.13 -10.79
N SER A 136 9.76 5.22 -11.33
CA SER A 136 8.85 6.10 -10.58
C SER A 136 7.62 5.38 -10.01
N VAL A 137 7.08 4.40 -10.74
CA VAL A 137 5.95 3.56 -10.30
C VAL A 137 6.37 2.55 -9.22
N SER A 138 7.65 2.14 -9.23
CA SER A 138 8.19 1.08 -8.38
C SER A 138 8.89 1.60 -7.12
N ILE A 139 9.00 2.91 -6.90
CA ILE A 139 9.69 3.48 -5.73
C ILE A 139 9.16 2.89 -4.41
N ILE A 140 7.84 2.85 -4.23
CA ILE A 140 7.23 2.33 -3.00
C ILE A 140 7.50 0.82 -2.82
N PRO A 141 7.27 -0.03 -3.83
CA PRO A 141 7.69 -1.44 -3.78
C PRO A 141 9.18 -1.63 -3.46
N ILE A 142 10.07 -0.83 -4.05
CA ILE A 142 11.51 -0.92 -3.82
C ILE A 142 11.85 -0.58 -2.37
N VAL A 143 11.35 0.54 -1.85
CA VAL A 143 11.64 0.97 -0.47
C VAL A 143 11.11 -0.03 0.55
N THR A 144 9.88 -0.51 0.37
CA THR A 144 9.27 -1.52 1.26
C THR A 144 10.03 -2.84 1.23
N PHE A 145 10.57 -3.23 0.08
CA PHE A 145 11.43 -4.41 -0.05
C PHE A 145 12.76 -4.25 0.70
N ILE A 146 13.47 -3.14 0.52
CA ILE A 146 14.72 -2.84 1.24
C ILE A 146 14.48 -2.87 2.75
N VAL A 147 13.44 -2.17 3.23
CA VAL A 147 13.11 -2.12 4.66
C VAL A 147 12.81 -3.51 5.20
N SER A 148 12.07 -4.34 4.45
CA SER A 148 11.73 -5.71 4.87
C SER A 148 12.98 -6.58 4.99
N ILE A 149 13.87 -6.56 3.99
CA ILE A 149 15.14 -7.31 4.01
C ILE A 149 15.99 -6.88 5.20
N CYS A 150 16.27 -5.59 5.33
CA CYS A 150 17.10 -5.07 6.42
C CYS A 150 16.52 -5.38 7.80
N SER A 151 15.19 -5.36 7.94
CA SER A 151 14.52 -5.72 9.19
C SER A 151 14.69 -7.20 9.52
N ILE A 152 14.53 -8.09 8.55
CA ILE A 152 14.71 -9.53 8.75
C ILE A 152 16.16 -9.85 9.09
N THR A 153 17.12 -9.30 8.32
CA THR A 153 18.56 -9.48 8.54
C THR A 153 18.96 -9.00 9.94
N TYR A 154 18.48 -7.82 10.36
CA TYR A 154 18.68 -7.33 11.72
C TYR A 154 18.12 -8.29 12.78
N GLY A 155 16.88 -8.73 12.60
CA GLY A 155 16.17 -9.60 13.54
C GLY A 155 16.88 -10.95 13.75
N LEU A 156 17.39 -11.54 12.67
CA LEU A 156 18.14 -12.79 12.70
C LEU A 156 19.50 -12.64 13.42
N ILE A 157 20.30 -11.64 13.04
CA ILE A 157 21.66 -11.45 13.59
C ILE A 157 21.62 -10.99 15.06
N SER A 158 20.64 -10.14 15.42
CA SER A 158 20.44 -9.72 16.81
C SER A 158 19.87 -10.82 17.70
N GLY A 159 19.39 -11.93 17.12
CA GLY A 159 18.78 -13.05 17.82
C GLY A 159 17.36 -12.79 18.32
N LYS A 160 16.70 -11.75 17.80
CA LYS A 160 15.29 -11.42 18.05
C LYS A 160 14.34 -12.33 17.29
N LEU A 161 14.70 -12.67 16.06
CA LEU A 161 14.03 -13.68 15.23
C LEU A 161 14.94 -14.90 15.20
N LYS A 162 14.45 -16.05 15.68
CA LYS A 162 15.27 -17.27 15.79
C LYS A 162 14.82 -18.36 14.83
N THR A 163 13.53 -18.36 14.51
CA THR A 163 12.90 -19.39 13.67
C THR A 163 12.30 -18.78 12.41
N ASN A 164 12.10 -19.61 11.40
CA ASN A 164 11.38 -19.20 10.18
C ASN A 164 9.93 -18.79 10.50
N ALA A 165 9.33 -19.37 11.55
CA ALA A 165 8.02 -18.96 12.05
C ALA A 165 8.03 -17.52 12.57
N ASP A 166 9.09 -17.11 13.28
CA ASP A 166 9.23 -15.73 13.75
C ASP A 166 9.36 -14.75 12.59
N VAL A 167 10.08 -15.13 11.53
CA VAL A 167 10.22 -14.32 10.30
C VAL A 167 8.88 -14.17 9.59
N TYR A 168 8.12 -15.26 9.44
CA TYR A 168 6.79 -15.19 8.84
C TYR A 168 5.81 -14.38 9.69
N HIS A 169 5.86 -14.54 11.01
CA HIS A 169 5.07 -13.74 11.95
C HIS A 169 5.41 -12.25 11.86
N ALA A 170 6.69 -11.89 11.74
CA ALA A 170 7.15 -10.52 11.53
C ALA A 170 6.54 -9.87 10.27
N LEU A 171 6.40 -10.63 9.18
CA LEU A 171 5.82 -10.14 7.93
C LEU A 171 4.28 -10.02 7.98
N THR A 172 3.61 -10.82 8.82
CA THR A 172 2.14 -10.90 8.87
C THR A 172 1.50 -10.03 9.94
N ILE A 173 2.23 -9.68 11.00
CA ILE A 173 1.69 -8.89 12.12
C ILE A 173 1.28 -7.48 11.69
N GLY A 174 2.03 -6.84 10.78
CA GLY A 174 1.73 -5.51 10.28
C GLY A 174 0.40 -5.45 9.52
N PRO A 175 0.21 -6.29 8.48
CA PRO A 175 -1.07 -6.41 7.80
C PRO A 175 -2.22 -6.77 8.74
N ALA A 176 -2.00 -7.68 9.70
CA ALA A 176 -3.03 -8.07 10.67
C ALA A 176 -3.47 -6.88 11.56
N GLN A 177 -2.52 -6.07 12.02
CA GLN A 177 -2.82 -4.87 12.81
C GLN A 177 -3.52 -3.79 11.99
N CYS A 178 -3.18 -3.67 10.70
CA CYS A 178 -3.73 -2.67 9.78
C CYS A 178 -4.95 -3.18 8.98
N ALA A 179 -5.46 -4.38 9.26
CA ALA A 179 -6.57 -4.98 8.51
C ALA A 179 -7.85 -4.12 8.49
N PHE A 180 -8.04 -3.27 9.50
CA PHE A 180 -9.17 -2.34 9.58
C PHE A 180 -9.21 -1.29 8.45
N ILE A 181 -8.10 -1.08 7.73
CA ILE A 181 -8.01 -0.14 6.61
C ILE A 181 -8.69 -0.72 5.37
N LEU A 182 -8.70 -2.04 5.19
CA LEU A 182 -9.19 -2.69 3.96
C LEU A 182 -10.68 -2.44 3.69
N PRO A 183 -11.60 -2.59 4.67
CA PRO A 183 -13.02 -2.28 4.42
C PRO A 183 -13.25 -0.81 4.05
N LEU A 184 -12.51 0.11 4.67
CA LEU A 184 -12.60 1.54 4.34
C LEU A 184 -12.08 1.82 2.94
N TYR A 185 -10.97 1.21 2.55
CA TYR A 185 -10.43 1.31 1.19
C TYR A 185 -11.47 0.87 0.16
N ILE A 186 -12.09 -0.30 0.35
CA ILE A 186 -13.11 -0.84 -0.57
C ILE A 186 -14.28 0.14 -0.72
N LEU A 187 -14.80 0.64 0.40
CA LEU A 187 -15.93 1.58 0.39
C LEU A 187 -15.58 2.91 -0.29
N ILE A 188 -14.40 3.47 0.00
CA ILE A 188 -13.96 4.74 -0.59
C ILE A 188 -13.74 4.59 -2.09
N VAL A 189 -13.02 3.55 -2.51
CA VAL A 189 -12.73 3.35 -3.94
C VAL A 189 -14.00 3.07 -4.72
N GLN A 190 -14.91 2.24 -4.19
CA GLN A 190 -16.17 1.97 -4.87
C GLN A 190 -17.03 3.23 -4.99
N LEU A 191 -17.02 4.10 -3.97
CA LEU A 191 -17.73 5.37 -3.99
C LEU A 191 -17.16 6.35 -5.01
N VAL A 192 -15.84 6.50 -5.04
CA VAL A 192 -15.16 7.37 -6.01
C VAL A 192 -15.43 6.89 -7.42
N GLN A 193 -15.25 5.59 -7.69
CA GLN A 193 -15.49 5.03 -9.04
C GLN A 193 -16.97 5.17 -9.43
N SER A 194 -17.89 4.91 -8.51
CA SER A 194 -19.33 5.10 -8.77
C SER A 194 -19.66 6.55 -9.11
N ALA A 195 -19.06 7.52 -8.41
CA ALA A 195 -19.24 8.93 -8.72
C ALA A 195 -18.67 9.29 -10.11
N LEU A 196 -17.48 8.81 -10.44
CA LEU A 196 -16.87 9.04 -11.76
C LEU A 196 -17.72 8.48 -12.89
N PHE A 197 -18.30 7.29 -12.72
CA PHE A 197 -19.23 6.71 -13.69
C PHE A 197 -20.48 7.57 -13.88
N VAL A 198 -21.10 8.02 -12.79
CA VAL A 198 -22.32 8.87 -12.84
C VAL A 198 -22.07 10.17 -13.60
N PHE A 199 -20.90 10.78 -13.39
CA PHE A 199 -20.50 12.03 -14.06
C PHE A 199 -19.80 11.81 -15.41
N ASN A 200 -19.92 10.60 -15.99
CA ASN A 200 -19.41 10.27 -17.31
C ASN A 200 -17.90 10.56 -17.50
N GLN A 201 -17.11 10.28 -16.47
CA GLN A 201 -15.65 10.46 -16.52
C GLN A 201 -14.89 9.14 -16.77
N ILE A 202 -15.59 8.01 -16.80
CA ILE A 202 -15.05 6.64 -17.03
C ILE A 202 -16.10 5.69 -17.61
#